data_AF-A0A291QWI0-F1
#
_entry.id   AF-A0A291QWI0-F1
#
_cell.length_a   1.000
_cell.length_b   1.000
_cell.length_c   1.000
_cell.angle_alpha   90.00
_cell.angle_beta   90.00
_cell.angle_gamma   90.00
#
_symmetry.space_group_name_H-M   'P 1'
#
loop_
_entity.id
_entity.type
_entity.pdbx_description
1 polymer ?
#
loop_
_entity_poly.entity_id
_entity_poly.type
_entity_poly.pdbx_seq_one_letter_code
_entity_poly.pdbx_strand_id
1 'polypeptide(L)'
;MKRNKEDMFSINDLAELNVLRQCLYVFKFGKEEDVVDLINSPLYGRVFERVNRALEEELIKLSHSPNVIGEQLYIEHREHERQVVESYLERLNNWSDFDFNTKRKVVINLLIPYKYSKSTIDEMIKYADFFHSK
;
A
#
# COMPACT_ATOMS: atom_id res chain seq x y z
N MET A 1 -34.47 -4.66 -17.94
CA MET A 1 -33.15 -4.11 -17.56
C MET A 1 -32.25 -5.26 -17.13
N LYS A 2 -31.27 -5.61 -17.96
CA LYS A 2 -30.28 -6.65 -17.66
C LYS A 2 -29.24 -6.06 -16.71
N ARG A 3 -28.79 -6.88 -15.76
CA ARG A 3 -27.83 -6.57 -14.69
C ARG A 3 -26.63 -5.79 -15.24
N ASN A 4 -26.33 -4.63 -14.64
CA ASN A 4 -24.98 -4.07 -14.71
C ASN A 4 -24.08 -5.12 -14.07
N LYS A 5 -23.29 -5.81 -14.89
CA LYS A 5 -22.10 -6.50 -14.38
C LYS A 5 -21.27 -5.38 -13.78
N GLU A 6 -21.03 -5.48 -12.48
CA GLU A 6 -19.91 -4.81 -11.85
C GLU A 6 -18.71 -5.07 -12.75
N ASP A 7 -18.15 -4.03 -13.34
CA ASP A 7 -16.86 -4.08 -14.01
C ASP A 7 -15.84 -4.35 -12.90
N MET A 8 -15.75 -5.62 -12.51
CA MET A 8 -14.76 -6.11 -11.57
C MET A 8 -13.41 -5.74 -12.18
N PHE A 9 -12.67 -4.85 -11.51
CA PHE A 9 -11.36 -4.41 -11.96
C PHE A 9 -10.49 -5.64 -12.16
N SER A 10 -10.20 -5.97 -13.41
CA SER A 10 -9.26 -7.02 -13.75
C SER A 10 -8.26 -6.49 -14.77
N ILE A 11 -6.99 -6.68 -14.43
CA ILE A 11 -5.86 -6.41 -15.31
C ILE A 11 -5.85 -7.58 -16.30
N ASN A 12 -6.51 -7.39 -17.44
CA ASN A 12 -6.87 -8.48 -18.33
C ASN A 12 -5.84 -8.76 -19.42
N ASP A 13 -4.87 -7.87 -19.60
CA ASP A 13 -3.88 -8.02 -20.65
C ASP A 13 -2.43 -7.87 -20.13
N LEU A 14 -1.52 -8.50 -20.87
CA LEU A 14 -0.09 -8.53 -20.57
C LEU A 14 0.55 -7.13 -20.63
N ALA A 15 -0.01 -6.21 -21.41
CA ALA A 15 0.53 -4.86 -21.55
C ALA A 15 0.22 -4.01 -20.30
N GLU A 16 -0.96 -4.13 -19.72
CA GLU A 16 -1.34 -3.47 -18.46
C GLU A 16 -0.51 -4.01 -17.28
N LEU A 17 -0.28 -5.32 -17.22
CA LEU A 17 0.62 -5.92 -16.22
C LEU A 17 2.06 -5.40 -16.37
N ASN A 18 2.54 -5.26 -17.61
CA ASN A 18 3.87 -4.70 -17.87
C ASN A 18 3.97 -3.23 -17.44
N VAL A 19 2.94 -2.42 -17.70
CA VAL A 19 2.86 -1.04 -17.22
C VAL A 19 2.94 -1.00 -15.71
N LEU A 20 2.09 -1.77 -15.00
CA LEU A 20 2.11 -1.83 -13.54
C LEU A 20 3.46 -2.28 -12.99
N ARG A 21 4.08 -3.30 -13.60
CA ARG A 21 5.41 -3.77 -13.23
C ARG A 21 6.45 -2.66 -13.38
N GLN A 22 6.39 -1.90 -14.47
CA GLN A 22 7.29 -0.77 -14.71
C GLN A 22 7.04 0.36 -13.70
N CYS A 23 5.78 0.69 -13.39
CA CYS A 23 5.46 1.65 -12.33
C CYS A 23 6.12 1.25 -11.02
N LEU A 24 5.89 0.00 -10.57
CA LEU A 24 6.43 -0.52 -9.32
C LEU A 24 7.96 -0.55 -9.32
N TYR A 25 8.58 -0.89 -10.46
CA TYR A 25 10.03 -0.85 -10.62
C TYR A 25 10.56 0.57 -10.47
N VAL A 26 9.95 1.55 -11.14
CA VAL A 26 10.37 2.96 -11.06
C VAL A 26 10.14 3.55 -9.67
N PHE A 27 9.00 3.25 -9.02
CA PHE A 27 8.77 3.65 -7.62
C PHE A 27 9.82 3.09 -6.66
N LYS A 28 10.30 1.87 -6.89
CA LYS A 28 11.23 1.19 -5.99
C LYS A 28 12.70 1.46 -6.29
N PHE A 29 13.06 1.65 -7.56
CA PHE A 29 14.44 1.67 -8.04
C PHE A 29 14.74 2.76 -9.08
N GLY A 30 13.72 3.42 -9.64
CA GLY A 30 13.88 4.33 -10.76
C GLY A 30 14.45 5.69 -10.38
N LYS A 31 15.07 6.35 -11.37
CA LYS A 31 15.43 7.76 -11.34
C LYS A 31 14.32 8.60 -11.98
N GLU A 32 14.36 9.92 -11.77
CA GLU A 32 13.37 10.85 -12.35
C GLU A 32 13.28 10.74 -13.88
N GLU A 33 14.41 10.43 -14.52
CA GLU A 33 14.54 10.16 -15.96
C GLU A 33 13.67 8.98 -16.43
N ASP A 34 13.60 7.91 -15.63
CA ASP A 34 12.83 6.69 -15.95
C ASP A 34 11.31 6.95 -15.89
N VAL A 35 10.88 8.02 -15.22
CA VAL A 35 9.48 8.43 -15.13
C VAL A 35 9.02 9.06 -16.45
N VAL A 36 9.90 9.77 -17.16
CA VAL A 36 9.55 10.49 -18.40
C VAL A 36 9.03 9.55 -19.49
N ASP A 37 9.68 8.41 -19.67
CA ASP A 37 9.26 7.39 -20.65
C ASP A 37 7.92 6.74 -20.28
N LEU A 38 7.63 6.62 -18.99
CA LEU A 38 6.32 6.15 -18.50
C LEU A 38 5.21 7.17 -18.78
N ILE A 39 5.43 8.46 -18.45
CA ILE A 39 4.40 9.50 -18.60
C ILE A 39 4.06 9.75 -20.08
N ASN A 40 5.03 9.58 -20.98
CA ASN A 40 4.83 9.77 -22.43
C ASN A 40 4.05 8.63 -23.11
N SER A 41 3.76 7.53 -22.40
CA SER A 41 2.98 6.42 -22.93
C SER A 41 1.46 6.64 -22.76
N PRO A 42 0.66 6.68 -23.85
CA PRO A 42 -0.81 6.76 -23.74
C PRO A 42 -1.45 5.55 -23.04
N LEU A 43 -0.73 4.43 -22.93
CA LEU A 43 -1.17 3.26 -22.16
C LEU A 43 -0.98 3.47 -20.66
N TYR A 44 0.08 4.17 -20.25
CA TYR A 44 0.36 4.46 -18.86
C TYR A 44 -0.72 5.33 -18.23
N GLY A 45 -1.08 6.46 -18.87
CA GLY A 45 -2.13 7.35 -18.37
C GLY A 45 -3.45 6.61 -18.14
N ARG A 46 -3.85 5.75 -19.09
CA ARG A 46 -5.08 4.94 -18.96
C ARG A 46 -5.03 3.91 -17.84
N VAL A 47 -3.91 3.19 -17.68
CA VAL A 47 -3.75 2.21 -16.59
C VAL A 47 -3.72 2.91 -15.24
N PHE A 48 -2.97 4.01 -15.13
CA PHE A 48 -2.86 4.81 -13.91
C PHE A 48 -4.22 5.36 -13.47
N GLU A 49 -4.99 5.96 -14.39
CA GLU A 49 -6.35 6.42 -14.11
C GLU A 49 -7.29 5.30 -13.64
N ARG A 50 -7.18 4.11 -14.23
CA ARG A 50 -8.00 2.96 -13.83
C ARG A 50 -7.62 2.45 -12.44
N VAL A 51 -6.33 2.38 -12.14
CA VAL A 51 -5.82 1.97 -10.83
C VAL A 51 -6.24 2.97 -9.76
N ASN A 52 -6.09 4.27 -10.02
CA ASN A 52 -6.51 5.31 -9.07
C ASN A 52 -8.00 5.31 -8.85
N ARG A 53 -8.80 5.14 -9.91
CA ARG A 53 -10.25 5.04 -9.78
C ARG A 53 -10.67 3.81 -8.98
N ALA A 54 -10.08 2.64 -9.23
CA ALA A 54 -10.34 1.44 -8.46
C ALA A 54 -9.93 1.63 -6.99
N LEU A 55 -8.80 2.29 -6.73
CA LEU A 55 -8.36 2.62 -5.39
C LEU A 55 -9.34 3.60 -4.71
N GLU A 56 -9.76 4.66 -5.39
CA GLU A 56 -10.75 5.62 -4.89
C GLU A 56 -12.09 4.96 -4.62
N GLU A 57 -12.58 4.08 -5.51
CA GLU A 57 -13.81 3.33 -5.32
C GLU A 57 -13.72 2.40 -4.11
N GLU A 58 -12.61 1.70 -3.91
CA GLU A 58 -12.38 0.90 -2.71
C GLU A 58 -12.32 1.79 -1.46
N LEU A 59 -11.60 2.92 -1.49
CA LEU A 59 -11.57 3.89 -0.39
C LEU A 59 -12.96 4.50 -0.09
N ILE A 60 -13.78 4.72 -1.12
CA ILE A 60 -15.16 5.20 -1.00
C ILE A 60 -16.07 4.12 -0.39
N LYS A 61 -15.98 2.87 -0.85
CA LYS A 61 -16.72 1.73 -0.27
C LYS A 61 -16.36 1.53 1.20
N LEU A 62 -15.07 1.65 1.51
CA LEU A 62 -14.54 1.59 2.86
C LEU A 62 -15.05 2.75 3.74
N SER A 63 -15.29 3.94 3.17
CA SER A 63 -15.79 5.11 3.92
C SER A 63 -17.31 5.19 4.08
N HIS A 64 -18.11 4.55 3.21
CA HIS A 64 -19.58 4.68 3.20
C HIS A 64 -20.35 3.49 3.78
N SER A 65 -19.67 2.50 4.35
CA SER A 65 -20.35 1.35 4.93
C SER A 65 -20.71 1.55 6.41
N PRO A 66 -22.01 1.50 6.81
CA PRO A 66 -22.42 1.85 8.16
C PRO A 66 -21.97 0.81 9.21
N ASN A 67 -21.31 1.29 10.26
CA ASN A 67 -21.17 0.72 11.62
C ASN A 67 -20.59 -0.70 11.82
N VAL A 68 -20.20 -1.45 10.78
CA VAL A 68 -19.42 -2.71 10.90
C VAL A 68 -18.04 -2.60 10.21
N ILE A 69 -17.87 -1.62 9.32
CA ILE A 69 -16.68 -1.48 8.45
C ILE A 69 -15.66 -0.45 8.96
N GLY A 70 -16.06 0.41 9.91
CA GLY A 70 -15.14 1.34 10.56
C GLY A 70 -13.99 0.64 11.28
N GLU A 71 -14.28 -0.47 11.98
CA GLU A 71 -13.30 -1.31 12.68
C GLU A 71 -12.49 -2.16 11.70
N GLN A 72 -13.08 -2.73 10.64
CA GLN A 72 -12.34 -3.54 9.65
C GLN A 72 -11.29 -2.75 8.86
N LEU A 73 -11.31 -1.42 8.93
CA LEU A 73 -10.28 -0.55 8.36
C LEU A 73 -9.04 -0.42 9.24
N TYR A 74 -9.14 -0.75 10.53
CA TYR A 74 -8.02 -0.69 11.45
C TYR A 74 -7.14 -1.93 11.26
N ILE A 75 -5.83 -1.72 11.16
CA ILE A 75 -4.86 -2.81 10.97
C ILE A 75 -4.91 -3.81 12.14
N GLU A 76 -5.34 -3.38 13.33
CA GLU A 76 -5.54 -4.20 14.52
C GLU A 76 -6.51 -5.37 14.30
N HIS A 77 -7.43 -5.24 13.35
CA HIS A 77 -8.41 -6.27 13.00
C HIS A 77 -8.02 -7.04 11.72
N ARG A 78 -6.79 -6.86 11.23
CA ARG A 78 -6.24 -7.36 9.97
C ARG A 78 -4.95 -8.13 10.22
N GLU A 79 -5.06 -9.31 10.82
CA GLU A 79 -3.91 -10.10 11.30
C GLU A 79 -2.92 -10.41 10.17
N HIS A 80 -3.40 -10.85 9.01
CA HIS A 80 -2.55 -11.19 7.88
C HIS A 80 -1.76 -9.96 7.38
N GLU A 81 -2.42 -8.83 7.18
CA GLU A 81 -1.78 -7.59 6.75
C GLU A 81 -0.77 -7.09 7.79
N ARG A 82 -1.10 -7.19 9.08
CA ARG A 82 -0.18 -6.88 10.19
C ARG A 82 1.08 -7.75 10.11
N GLN A 83 0.93 -9.06 9.91
CA GLN A 83 2.06 -10.00 9.77
C GLN A 83 2.95 -9.65 8.55
N VAL A 84 2.35 -9.21 7.45
CA VAL A 84 3.10 -8.75 6.26
C VAL A 84 3.96 -7.52 6.60
N VAL A 85 3.40 -6.55 7.33
CA VAL A 85 4.13 -5.36 7.79
C VAL A 85 5.25 -5.74 8.76
N GLU A 86 4.96 -6.59 9.75
CA GLU A 86 5.94 -7.10 10.72
C GLU A 86 7.11 -7.82 10.01
N SER A 87 6.81 -8.70 9.06
CA SER A 87 7.83 -9.39 8.24
C SER A 87 8.66 -8.44 7.38
N TYR A 88 8.12 -7.29 6.98
CA TYR A 88 8.87 -6.28 6.27
C TYR A 88 9.82 -5.52 7.22
N LEU A 89 9.31 -5.15 8.41
CA LEU A 89 10.10 -4.50 9.45
C LEU A 89 11.29 -5.36 9.90
N GLU A 90 11.14 -6.68 10.01
CA GLU A 90 12.24 -7.60 10.30
C GLU A 90 13.38 -7.56 9.28
N ARG A 91 13.04 -7.35 8.00
CA ARG A 91 14.00 -7.39 6.88
C ARG A 91 14.63 -6.04 6.56
N LEU A 92 14.26 -4.99 7.29
CA LEU A 92 14.78 -3.63 7.12
C LEU A 92 16.18 -3.52 7.75
N ASN A 93 17.22 -3.74 6.94
CA ASN A 93 18.62 -3.83 7.39
C ASN A 93 19.16 -2.59 8.11
N ASN A 94 18.57 -1.41 7.91
CA ASN A 94 19.00 -0.14 8.50
C ASN A 94 18.08 0.34 9.63
N TRP A 95 17.22 -0.53 10.16
CA TRP A 95 16.28 -0.15 11.22
C TRP A 95 16.98 0.41 12.47
N SER A 96 18.10 -0.18 12.88
CA SER A 96 18.87 0.26 14.04
C SER A 96 19.47 1.66 13.90
N ASP A 97 19.68 2.13 12.66
CA ASP A 97 20.23 3.46 12.38
C ASP A 97 19.16 4.56 12.42
N PHE A 98 17.88 4.18 12.40
CA PHE A 98 16.79 5.14 12.37
C PHE A 98 16.52 5.76 13.74
N ASP A 99 16.39 7.08 13.77
CA ASP A 99 15.82 7.76 14.93
C ASP A 99 14.33 7.41 15.11
N PHE A 100 13.79 7.69 16.30
CA PHE A 100 12.41 7.35 16.63
C PHE A 100 11.38 7.96 15.66
N ASN A 101 11.62 9.19 15.20
CA ASN A 101 10.71 9.88 14.29
C ASN A 101 10.69 9.21 12.91
N THR A 102 11.84 8.75 12.43
CA THR A 102 12.01 8.03 11.17
C THR A 102 11.36 6.66 11.26
N LYS A 103 11.61 5.90 12.34
CA LYS A 103 10.92 4.63 12.63
C LYS A 103 9.41 4.78 12.59
N ARG A 104 8.89 5.81 13.28
CA ARG A 104 7.46 6.13 13.31
C ARG A 104 6.91 6.43 11.92
N LYS A 105 7.61 7.22 11.10
CA LYS A 105 7.22 7.51 9.72
C LYS A 105 7.19 6.26 8.85
N VAL A 106 8.21 5.39 8.95
CA VAL A 106 8.27 4.14 8.21
C VAL A 106 7.06 3.27 8.54
N VAL A 107 6.77 3.05 9.82
CA VAL A 107 5.61 2.25 10.25
C VAL A 107 4.31 2.86 9.72
N ILE A 108 4.10 4.17 9.88
CA ILE A 108 2.90 4.85 9.37
C ILE A 108 2.75 4.64 7.86
N ASN A 109 3.82 4.78 7.09
CA ASN A 109 3.77 4.61 5.65
C ASN A 109 3.43 3.18 5.24
N LEU A 110 3.93 2.18 5.97
CA LEU A 110 3.61 0.77 5.74
C LEU A 110 2.17 0.41 6.10
N LEU A 111 1.57 1.15 7.03
CA LEU A 111 0.19 0.94 7.45
C LEU A 111 -0.83 1.60 6.53
N ILE A 112 -0.44 2.47 5.59
CA ILE A 112 -1.36 3.00 4.58
C ILE A 112 -1.83 1.84 3.68
N PRO A 113 -3.13 1.69 3.38
CA PRO A 113 -4.22 2.65 3.61
C PRO A 113 -5.05 2.41 4.89
N TYR A 114 -4.61 1.55 5.79
CA TYR A 114 -5.34 1.19 7.00
C TYR A 114 -5.35 2.33 8.03
N LYS A 115 -6.42 2.37 8.84
CA LYS A 115 -6.44 3.12 10.10
C LYS A 115 -5.59 2.38 11.13
N TYR A 116 -5.12 3.11 12.14
CA TYR A 116 -4.30 2.55 13.21
C TYR A 116 -4.41 3.41 14.45
N SER A 117 -4.30 2.77 15.61
CA SER A 117 -4.14 3.42 16.91
C SER A 117 -2.68 3.82 17.16
N LYS A 118 -2.47 4.72 18.12
CA LYS A 118 -1.12 5.08 18.56
C LYS A 118 -0.38 3.87 19.17
N SER A 119 -1.09 3.04 19.94
CA SER A 119 -0.51 1.82 20.54
C SER A 119 0.03 0.87 19.50
N THR A 120 -0.64 0.69 18.36
CA THR A 120 -0.16 -0.17 17.27
C THR A 120 1.14 0.31 16.66
N ILE A 121 1.31 1.62 16.51
CA ILE A 121 2.58 2.19 16.06
C ILE A 121 3.70 1.86 17.06
N ASP A 122 3.43 2.10 18.34
CA ASP A 122 4.41 1.86 19.41
C ASP A 122 4.75 0.36 19.53
N GLU A 123 3.77 -0.54 19.35
CA GLU A 123 3.94 -1.99 19.31
C GLU A 123 4.80 -2.45 18.13
N MET A 124 4.52 -1.95 16.92
CA MET A 124 5.29 -2.31 15.73
C MET A 124 6.74 -1.82 15.81
N ILE A 125 6.97 -0.64 16.39
CA ILE A 125 8.34 -0.14 16.64
C ILE A 125 9.05 -1.06 17.63
N LYS A 126 8.42 -1.41 18.75
CA LYS A 126 8.99 -2.33 19.75
C LYS A 126 9.27 -3.72 19.18
N TYR A 127 8.37 -4.21 18.34
CA TYR A 127 8.53 -5.47 17.62
C TYR A 127 9.81 -5.44 16.78
N ALA A 128 9.94 -4.44 15.90
CA ALA A 128 11.13 -4.30 15.06
C ALA A 128 12.41 -4.12 15.88
N ASP A 129 12.39 -3.28 16.93
CA ASP A 129 13.53 -3.10 17.83
C ASP A 129 13.98 -4.41 18.50
N PHE A 130 13.04 -5.31 18.84
CA PHE A 130 13.37 -6.62 19.40
C PHE A 130 14.09 -7.54 18.38
N PHE A 131 13.71 -7.49 17.10
CA PHE A 131 14.37 -8.31 16.07
C PHE A 131 15.75 -7.79 15.70
N HIS A 132 15.93 -6.46 15.65
CA HIS A 132 17.20 -5.83 15.25
C HIS A 132 18.19 -5.61 16.39
N SER A 133 17.83 -5.98 17.62
CA SER A 133 18.71 -5.97 18.80
C SER A 133 19.35 -7.32 19.11
N LYS A 134 19.00 -8.37 18.33
CA LYS A 134 19.63 -9.69 18.38
C LYS A 134 20.80 -9.77 17.42
#